data_AF-A0A6A8AP57-F1
#
_entry.id   AF-A0A6A8AP57-F1
#
_cell.length_a   1.000
_cell.length_b   1.000
_cell.length_c   1.000
_cell.angle_alpha   90.00
_cell.angle_beta   90.00
_cell.angle_gamma   90.00
#
_symmetry.space_group_name_H-M   'P 1'
#
loop_
_entity.id
_entity.type
_entity.pdbx_description
1 polymer ?
#
loop_
_entity_poly.entity_id
_entity_poly.type
_entity_poly.pdbx_seq_one_letter_code
_entity_poly.pdbx_strand_id
1 'polypeptide(L)'
;MILSNKSSSEELRKLQLTGGSTFIVSLPKDWVMQMGLEKGSLVSIMKDDDLSLRIRPKVVGKGDRQRRAIISVSHGDDPNSVVRRVVSAYLVGYSIIQVVDHERRIDTSQKLAMKDFTRKKLVGTEILSDLPNELTLQVLLSYAELSVKDALRRMGIIAASMHRDALLAVGSGRVG
;
A
#
# COMPACT_ATOMS: atom_id res chain seq x y z
N MET A 1 -36.87 -28.10 8.83
CA MET A 1 -36.84 -27.42 10.15
C MET A 1 -35.38 -27.52 10.61
N ILE A 2 -34.57 -26.45 10.67
CA ILE A 2 -34.72 -25.23 11.46
C ILE A 2 -34.18 -24.04 10.64
N LEU A 3 -35.01 -23.03 10.40
CA LEU A 3 -34.58 -21.70 9.97
C LEU A 3 -34.01 -21.02 11.22
N SER A 4 -32.69 -20.84 11.28
CA SER A 4 -32.06 -20.13 12.40
C SER A 4 -32.37 -18.64 12.25
N ASN A 5 -33.27 -18.16 13.10
CA ASN A 5 -33.72 -16.78 13.17
C ASN A 5 -32.52 -15.89 13.57
N LYS A 6 -31.93 -15.19 12.59
CA LYS A 6 -30.83 -14.25 12.84
C LYS A 6 -31.43 -12.95 13.37
N SER A 7 -31.59 -12.86 14.68
CA SER A 7 -31.97 -11.62 15.38
C SER A 7 -30.97 -10.52 15.04
N SER A 8 -31.32 -9.61 14.12
CA SER A 8 -30.61 -8.36 13.94
C SER A 8 -30.96 -7.45 15.11
N SER A 9 -30.12 -7.44 16.15
CA SER A 9 -30.23 -6.44 17.21
C SER A 9 -29.77 -5.10 16.64
N GLU A 10 -30.71 -4.22 16.32
CA GLU A 10 -30.42 -2.83 15.99
C GLU A 10 -29.98 -2.11 17.27
N GLU A 11 -28.86 -1.39 17.21
CA GLU A 11 -28.33 -0.63 18.34
C GLU A 11 -28.13 0.83 17.93
N LEU A 12 -28.78 1.74 18.64
CA LEU A 12 -28.69 3.17 18.35
C LEU A 12 -27.42 3.78 18.95
N ARG A 13 -26.74 4.60 18.14
CA ARG A 13 -25.54 5.35 18.53
C ARG A 13 -25.69 6.80 18.13
N LYS A 14 -25.23 7.70 18.99
CA LYS A 14 -25.17 9.12 18.67
C LYS A 14 -23.91 9.41 17.86
N LEU A 15 -24.04 10.25 16.85
CA LEU A 15 -22.90 10.91 16.22
C LEU A 15 -22.33 11.93 17.21
N GLN A 16 -21.01 11.96 17.31
CA GLN A 16 -20.28 12.95 18.11
C GLN A 16 -19.41 13.77 17.17
N LEU A 17 -19.35 15.09 17.38
CA LEU A 17 -18.46 15.97 16.62
C LEU A 17 -17.12 16.09 17.36
N THR A 18 -16.03 15.89 16.64
CA THR A 18 -14.66 16.07 17.13
C THR A 18 -13.83 16.89 16.14
N GLY A 19 -12.87 17.66 16.64
CA GLY A 19 -11.97 18.48 15.81
C GLY A 19 -12.66 19.54 14.94
N GLY A 20 -13.90 19.92 15.25
CA GLY A 20 -14.68 20.95 14.54
C GLY A 20 -15.30 20.52 13.21
N SER A 21 -14.81 19.43 12.58
CA SER A 21 -15.24 19.02 11.24
C SER A 21 -15.47 17.52 11.06
N THR A 22 -15.16 16.70 12.06
CA THR A 22 -15.22 15.23 11.95
C THR A 22 -16.31 14.66 12.84
N PHE A 23 -17.22 13.87 12.26
CA PHE A 23 -18.18 13.09 13.03
C PHE A 23 -17.64 11.70 13.32
N ILE A 24 -17.85 11.22 14.55
CA ILE A 24 -17.49 9.88 15.00
C ILE A 24 -18.73 9.15 15.53
N VAL A 25 -18.73 7.82 15.40
CA VAL A 25 -19.73 6.92 15.98
C VAL A 25 -19.03 5.76 16.66
N SER A 26 -19.48 5.40 17.85
CA SER A 26 -18.90 4.28 18.60
C SER A 26 -19.38 2.94 18.03
N LEU A 27 -18.44 2.06 17.68
CA LEU A 27 -18.74 0.70 17.24
C LEU A 27 -19.22 -0.16 18.42
N PRO A 28 -20.11 -1.15 18.19
CA PRO A 28 -20.51 -2.10 19.22
C PRO A 28 -19.31 -2.87 19.77
N LYS A 29 -19.13 -2.89 21.10
CA LYS A 29 -17.98 -3.52 21.75
C LYS A 29 -17.87 -5.01 21.41
N ASP A 30 -18.99 -5.72 21.42
CA ASP A 30 -19.02 -7.16 21.12
C ASP A 30 -18.60 -7.46 19.68
N TRP A 31 -19.01 -6.61 18.73
CA TRP A 31 -18.56 -6.73 17.34
C TRP A 31 -17.06 -6.49 17.21
N VAL A 32 -16.51 -5.47 17.88
CA VAL A 32 -15.07 -5.19 17.90
C VAL A 32 -14.28 -6.41 18.41
N MET A 33 -14.71 -6.99 19.53
CA MET A 33 -14.08 -8.17 20.13
C MET A 33 -14.22 -9.41 19.24
N GLN A 34 -15.41 -9.66 18.67
CA GLN A 34 -15.66 -10.79 17.77
C GLN A 34 -14.80 -10.73 16.50
N MET A 35 -14.52 -9.52 16.02
CA MET A 35 -13.66 -9.29 14.86
C MET A 35 -12.16 -9.26 15.21
N GLY A 36 -11.78 -9.45 16.47
CA GLY A 36 -10.39 -9.43 16.93
C GLY A 36 -9.71 -8.06 16.78
N LEU A 37 -10.49 -6.98 16.80
CA LEU A 37 -9.99 -5.62 16.62
C LEU A 37 -9.55 -5.02 17.96
N GLU A 38 -8.46 -4.27 17.91
CA GLU A 38 -7.90 -3.51 19.03
C GLU A 38 -7.81 -2.01 18.71
N LYS A 39 -7.48 -1.20 19.72
CA LYS A 39 -7.26 0.25 19.54
C LYS A 39 -6.23 0.48 18.43
N GLY A 40 -6.59 1.28 17.43
CA GLY A 40 -5.74 1.55 16.26
C GLY A 40 -5.91 0.58 15.09
N SER A 41 -6.73 -0.47 15.24
CA SER A 41 -7.09 -1.34 14.11
C SER A 41 -7.81 -0.56 13.01
N LEU A 42 -7.49 -0.87 11.76
CA LEU A 42 -8.12 -0.25 10.60
C LEU A 42 -9.46 -0.91 10.27
N VAL A 43 -10.44 -0.08 9.93
CA VAL A 43 -11.73 -0.52 9.38
C VAL A 43 -11.97 0.19 8.06
N SER A 44 -12.56 -0.52 7.10
CA SER A 44 -13.03 0.09 5.85
C SER A 44 -14.48 0.51 6.02
N ILE A 45 -14.81 1.73 5.61
CA ILE A 45 -16.17 2.24 5.52
C ILE A 45 -16.49 2.41 4.03
N MET A 46 -17.52 1.72 3.56
CA MET A 46 -18.02 1.84 2.19
C MET A 46 -19.43 2.42 2.24
N LYS A 47 -19.73 3.30 1.28
CA LYS A 47 -21.07 3.80 1.06
C LYS A 47 -21.72 2.94 -0.02
N ASP A 48 -22.84 2.31 0.31
CA ASP A 48 -23.65 1.56 -0.64
C ASP A 48 -24.58 2.52 -1.42
N ASP A 49 -25.22 2.05 -2.50
CA ASP A 49 -26.06 2.88 -3.39
C ASP A 49 -27.30 3.46 -2.69
N ASP A 50 -27.79 2.79 -1.65
CA ASP A 50 -28.90 3.22 -0.80
C ASP A 50 -28.49 4.25 0.27
N LEU A 51 -27.27 4.78 0.18
CA LEU A 51 -26.64 5.71 1.14
C LEU A 51 -26.31 5.09 2.49
N SER A 52 -26.53 3.78 2.69
CA SER A 52 -26.10 3.11 3.91
C SER A 52 -24.57 3.03 3.97
N LEU A 53 -24.04 2.99 5.20
CA LEU A 53 -22.62 2.78 5.44
C LEU A 53 -22.37 1.36 5.91
N ARG A 54 -21.51 0.66 5.17
CA ARG A 54 -21.05 -0.68 5.52
C ARG A 54 -19.65 -0.60 6.11
N ILE A 55 -19.53 -1.04 7.36
CA ILE A 55 -18.26 -1.14 8.07
C ILE A 55 -17.77 -2.58 8.02
N ARG A 56 -16.52 -2.77 7.62
CA ARG A 56 -15.86 -4.07 7.65
C ARG A 56 -14.50 -3.93 8.33
N PRO A 57 -14.07 -4.92 9.13
CA PRO A 57 -12.68 -5.00 9.54
C PRO A 57 -11.83 -4.93 8.27
N LYS A 58 -10.89 -3.99 8.21
CA LYS A 58 -9.86 -4.11 7.19
C LYS A 58 -9.02 -5.28 7.70
N VAL A 59 -9.30 -6.48 7.20
CA VAL A 59 -8.32 -7.56 7.25
C VAL A 59 -7.15 -6.99 6.48
N VAL A 60 -6.21 -6.40 7.21
CA VAL A 60 -4.84 -6.24 6.75
C VAL A 60 -4.41 -7.68 6.55
N GLY A 61 -4.74 -8.25 5.39
CA GLY A 61 -4.22 -9.52 4.99
C GLY A 61 -2.72 -9.42 5.18
N LYS A 62 -2.04 -10.54 5.38
CA LYS A 62 -0.58 -10.56 5.39
C LYS A 62 0.08 -9.88 4.15
N GLY A 63 -0.69 -9.39 3.17
CA GLY A 63 -0.27 -8.53 2.07
C GLY A 63 -0.34 -7.00 2.27
N ASP A 64 -0.87 -6.46 3.39
CA ASP A 64 -0.79 -5.02 3.75
C ASP A 64 0.10 -4.80 5.01
N ARG A 65 0.63 -5.89 5.59
CA ARG A 65 1.96 -5.82 6.20
C ARG A 65 2.93 -5.63 5.05
N GLN A 66 3.88 -4.71 5.19
CA GLN A 66 5.03 -4.65 4.30
C GLN A 66 5.55 -6.09 4.09
N ARG A 67 5.39 -6.64 2.88
CA ARG A 67 5.87 -7.99 2.59
C ARG A 67 7.39 -7.91 2.68
N ARG A 68 7.96 -8.55 3.70
CA ARG A 68 9.41 -8.60 3.93
C ARG A 68 9.98 -9.91 3.39
N ALA A 69 10.94 -9.81 2.49
CA ALA A 69 11.81 -10.92 2.11
C ALA A 69 13.10 -10.82 2.92
N ILE A 70 13.59 -11.96 3.42
CA ILE A 70 14.93 -12.09 3.98
C ILE A 70 15.73 -13.00 3.05
N ILE A 71 16.81 -12.48 2.50
CA ILE A 71 17.72 -13.19 1.60
C ILE A 71 19.02 -13.41 2.38
N SER A 72 19.25 -14.64 2.81
CA SER A 72 20.53 -15.02 3.41
C SER A 72 21.58 -15.17 2.31
N VAL A 73 22.73 -14.52 2.49
CA VAL A 73 23.89 -14.63 1.61
C VAL A 73 25.08 -15.18 2.39
N SER A 74 26.01 -15.78 1.67
CA SER A 74 27.26 -16.28 2.23
C SER A 74 28.45 -15.72 1.49
N HIS A 75 29.60 -15.73 2.17
CA HIS A 75 30.88 -15.40 1.56
C HIS A 75 31.15 -16.31 0.35
N GLY A 76 31.45 -15.70 -0.80
CA GLY A 76 31.69 -16.43 -2.05
C GLY A 76 30.45 -16.67 -2.92
N ASP A 77 29.24 -16.29 -2.50
CA ASP A 77 28.09 -16.23 -3.40
C ASP A 77 28.40 -15.29 -4.58
N ASP A 78 28.14 -15.76 -5.81
CA ASP A 78 28.26 -14.94 -7.02
C ASP A 78 27.40 -13.66 -6.90
N PRO A 79 27.98 -12.46 -7.06
CA PRO A 79 27.25 -11.20 -6.98
C PRO A 79 26.01 -11.14 -7.88
N ASN A 80 26.08 -11.71 -9.09
CA ASN A 80 24.94 -11.71 -10.00
C ASN A 80 23.80 -12.62 -9.51
N SER A 81 24.14 -13.74 -8.86
CA SER A 81 23.17 -14.62 -8.20
C SER A 81 22.43 -13.90 -7.06
N VAL A 82 23.15 -13.15 -6.23
CA VAL A 82 22.55 -12.32 -5.17
C VAL A 82 21.60 -11.28 -5.77
N VAL A 83 22.03 -10.57 -6.83
CA VAL A 83 21.19 -9.60 -7.55
C VAL A 83 19.91 -10.26 -8.09
N ARG A 84 20.01 -11.45 -8.71
CA ARG A 84 18.83 -12.17 -9.21
C ARG A 84 17.83 -12.49 -8.10
N ARG A 85 18.29 -12.89 -6.90
CA ARG A 85 17.40 -13.13 -5.75
C ARG A 85 16.69 -11.86 -5.28
N VAL A 86 17.40 -10.72 -5.24
CA VAL A 86 16.80 -9.40 -4.94
C VAL A 86 15.74 -9.05 -5.98
N VAL A 87 16.03 -9.23 -7.27
CA VAL A 87 15.08 -8.99 -8.36
C VAL A 87 13.86 -9.90 -8.25
N SER A 88 14.03 -11.18 -7.92
CA SER A 88 12.91 -12.09 -7.70
C SER A 88 12.01 -11.61 -6.57
N ALA A 89 12.58 -11.19 -5.43
CA ALA A 89 11.80 -10.65 -4.32
C ALA A 89 11.06 -9.35 -4.73
N TYR A 90 11.72 -8.48 -5.50
CA TYR A 90 11.09 -7.28 -6.05
C TYR A 90 9.89 -7.62 -6.96
N LEU A 91 10.06 -8.56 -7.91
CA LEU A 91 9.01 -8.96 -8.86
C LEU A 91 7.83 -9.69 -8.20
N VAL A 92 8.07 -10.42 -7.11
CA VAL A 92 7.00 -11.07 -6.31
C VAL A 92 6.17 -10.03 -5.53
N GLY A 93 6.66 -8.79 -5.42
CA GLY A 93 5.98 -7.68 -4.75
C GLY A 93 6.29 -7.59 -3.25
N TYR A 94 7.50 -7.97 -2.84
CA TYR A 94 7.99 -7.66 -1.51
C TYR A 94 8.30 -6.16 -1.40
N SER A 95 7.75 -5.50 -0.39
CA SER A 95 7.95 -4.06 -0.15
C SER A 95 9.19 -3.75 0.69
N ILE A 96 9.70 -4.75 1.42
CA ILE A 96 10.99 -4.69 2.12
C ILE A 96 11.79 -5.92 1.69
N ILE A 97 13.02 -5.71 1.24
CA ILE A 97 13.95 -6.78 0.88
C ILE A 97 15.18 -6.59 1.74
N GLN A 98 15.38 -7.50 2.69
CA GLN A 98 16.53 -7.50 3.57
C GLN A 98 17.50 -8.59 3.13
N VAL A 99 18.74 -8.22 2.87
CA VAL A 99 19.83 -9.13 2.54
C VAL A 99 20.75 -9.20 3.75
N VAL A 100 21.02 -10.41 4.25
CA VAL A 100 21.76 -10.63 5.51
C VAL A 100 22.81 -11.71 5.31
N ASP A 101 24.02 -11.47 5.82
CA ASP A 101 24.97 -12.53 6.14
C ASP A 101 24.86 -12.80 7.65
N HIS A 102 24.53 -14.04 8.04
CA HIS A 102 24.30 -14.41 9.44
C HIS A 102 25.59 -14.72 10.21
N GLU A 103 26.70 -14.95 9.51
CA GLU A 103 27.96 -15.37 10.12
C GLU A 103 29.00 -14.25 10.14
N ARG A 104 29.03 -13.43 9.09
CA ARG A 104 30.06 -12.42 8.84
C ARG A 104 29.46 -11.12 8.30
N ARG A 105 30.11 -10.54 7.30
CA ARG A 105 29.73 -9.31 6.60
C ARG A 105 29.47 -9.65 5.13
N ILE A 106 28.56 -8.93 4.52
CA ILE A 106 28.27 -9.07 3.09
C ILE A 106 29.51 -8.63 2.30
N ASP A 107 29.85 -9.38 1.26
CA ASP A 107 31.02 -9.05 0.44
C ASP A 107 30.85 -7.72 -0.29
N THR A 108 31.96 -6.99 -0.40
CA THR A 108 31.96 -5.67 -1.06
C THR A 108 31.46 -5.75 -2.50
N SER A 109 31.85 -6.81 -3.23
CA SER A 109 31.40 -7.06 -4.60
C SER A 109 29.88 -7.30 -4.68
N GLN A 110 29.33 -8.08 -3.76
CA GLN A 110 27.88 -8.33 -3.65
C GLN A 110 27.13 -7.03 -3.34
N LYS A 111 27.60 -6.26 -2.34
CA LYS A 111 27.02 -4.96 -1.99
C LYS A 111 27.04 -3.97 -3.15
N LEU A 112 28.18 -3.83 -3.83
CA LEU A 112 28.31 -2.93 -4.97
C LEU A 112 27.36 -3.33 -6.10
N ALA A 113 27.30 -4.62 -6.45
CA ALA A 113 26.40 -5.13 -7.49
C ALA A 113 24.92 -4.87 -7.15
N MET A 114 24.50 -5.16 -5.91
CA MET A 114 23.13 -4.91 -5.45
C MET A 114 22.77 -3.42 -5.50
N LYS A 115 23.65 -2.53 -5.02
CA LYS A 115 23.41 -1.08 -5.01
C LYS A 115 23.35 -0.50 -6.41
N ASP A 116 24.28 -0.91 -7.28
CA ASP A 116 24.32 -0.44 -8.66
C ASP A 116 23.06 -0.85 -9.43
N PHE A 117 22.66 -2.12 -9.30
CA PHE A 117 21.44 -2.62 -9.93
C PHE A 117 20.20 -1.94 -9.39
N THR A 118 20.08 -1.81 -8.06
CA THR A 118 18.92 -1.17 -7.41
C THR A 118 18.72 0.25 -7.94
N ARG A 119 19.76 1.08 -7.93
CA ARG A 119 19.71 2.48 -8.38
C ARG A 119 19.38 2.64 -9.86
N LYS A 120 19.88 1.73 -10.70
CA LYS A 120 19.74 1.83 -12.17
C LYS A 120 18.48 1.16 -12.71
N LYS A 121 17.95 0.14 -12.02
CA LYS A 121 16.98 -0.80 -12.60
C LYS A 121 15.73 -1.05 -11.76
N LEU A 122 15.73 -0.78 -10.45
CA LEU A 122 14.57 -1.02 -9.58
C LEU A 122 13.84 0.29 -9.26
N VAL A 123 12.79 0.58 -10.05
CA VAL A 123 12.00 1.80 -9.90
C VAL A 123 11.34 1.85 -8.52
N GLY A 124 11.38 3.05 -7.91
CA GLY A 124 10.78 3.30 -6.59
C GLY A 124 11.41 2.50 -5.46
N THR A 125 12.65 2.06 -5.60
CA THR A 125 13.36 1.31 -4.56
C THR A 125 14.47 2.16 -3.95
N GLU A 126 14.47 2.28 -2.63
CA GLU A 126 15.46 3.01 -1.84
C GLU A 126 16.26 2.06 -0.94
N ILE A 127 17.51 2.43 -0.63
CA ILE A 127 18.33 1.71 0.34
C ILE A 127 18.07 2.35 1.72
N LEU A 128 17.41 1.61 2.60
CA LEU A 128 17.04 2.08 3.94
C LEU A 128 18.15 1.84 4.96
N SER A 129 18.94 0.77 4.81
CA SER A 129 20.05 0.44 5.70
C SER A 129 21.17 -0.24 4.95
N ASP A 130 22.41 0.07 5.31
CA ASP A 130 23.64 -0.48 4.74
C ASP A 130 24.69 -0.69 5.85
N LEU A 131 24.52 -1.78 6.58
CA LEU A 131 25.41 -2.20 7.68
C LEU A 131 26.35 -3.30 7.20
N PRO A 132 27.51 -3.55 7.85
CA PRO A 132 28.48 -4.54 7.38
C PRO A 132 27.87 -5.90 6.98
N ASN A 133 26.94 -6.42 7.77
CA ASN A 133 26.28 -7.71 7.59
C ASN A 133 24.86 -7.64 7.03
N GLU A 134 24.34 -6.43 6.74
CA GLU A 134 22.95 -6.25 6.33
C GLU A 134 22.80 -5.14 5.28
N LEU A 135 21.99 -5.40 4.25
CA LEU A 135 21.50 -4.39 3.33
C LEU A 135 19.96 -4.46 3.28
N THR A 136 19.28 -3.38 3.59
CA THR A 136 17.82 -3.30 3.54
C THR A 136 17.36 -2.35 2.44
N LEU A 137 16.52 -2.86 1.55
CA LEU A 137 15.87 -2.13 0.48
C LEU A 137 14.37 -1.95 0.79
N GLN A 138 13.84 -0.77 0.51
CA GLN A 138 12.43 -0.46 0.59
C GLN A 138 11.87 -0.12 -0.79
N VAL A 139 10.81 -0.80 -1.19
CA VAL A 139 10.08 -0.51 -2.43
C VAL A 139 8.89 0.36 -2.07
N LEU A 140 8.97 1.63 -2.44
CA LEU A 140 7.95 2.66 -2.18
C LEU A 140 6.87 2.70 -3.25
N LEU A 141 7.21 2.35 -4.50
CA LEU A 141 6.27 2.26 -5.60
C LEU A 141 6.09 0.78 -5.95
N SER A 142 4.99 0.18 -5.52
CA SER A 142 4.63 -1.13 -6.06
C SER A 142 4.09 -0.95 -7.48
N TYR A 143 4.39 -1.88 -8.39
CA TYR A 143 3.79 -1.89 -9.75
C TYR A 143 2.25 -1.84 -9.71
N ALA A 144 1.62 -2.17 -8.57
CA ALA A 144 0.18 -2.05 -8.36
C ALA A 144 -0.32 -0.59 -8.28
N GLU A 145 0.54 0.38 -7.93
CA GLU A 145 0.19 1.82 -7.88
C GLU A 145 0.31 2.53 -9.23
N LEU A 146 0.95 1.87 -10.21
CA LEU A 146 1.02 2.29 -11.61
C LEU A 146 -0.02 1.51 -12.44
N SER A 147 -1.22 1.28 -11.89
CA SER A 147 -2.25 0.61 -12.67
C SER A 147 -2.52 1.44 -13.93
N VAL A 148 -2.49 0.79 -15.10
CA VAL A 148 -2.82 1.42 -16.40
C VAL A 148 -4.18 2.13 -16.30
N LYS A 149 -5.08 1.59 -15.47
CA LYS A 149 -6.37 2.18 -15.13
C LYS A 149 -6.26 3.56 -14.46
N ASP A 150 -5.36 3.73 -13.49
CA ASP A 150 -5.15 5.03 -12.82
C ASP A 150 -4.41 6.03 -13.69
N ALA A 151 -3.54 5.57 -14.60
CA ALA A 151 -2.93 6.41 -15.62
C ALA A 151 -4.00 6.88 -16.64
N LEU A 152 -4.84 5.98 -17.15
CA LEU A 152 -5.95 6.30 -18.06
C LEU A 152 -6.97 7.25 -17.41
N ARG A 153 -7.30 7.04 -16.14
CA ARG A 153 -8.18 7.95 -15.40
C ARG A 153 -7.60 9.37 -15.32
N ARG A 154 -6.32 9.50 -14.98
CA ARG A 154 -5.62 10.80 -14.95
C ARG A 154 -5.59 11.47 -16.33
N MET A 155 -5.27 10.71 -17.38
CA MET A 155 -5.32 11.21 -18.75
C MET A 155 -6.72 11.71 -19.15
N GLY A 156 -7.77 10.97 -18.77
CA GLY A 156 -9.16 11.38 -19.01
C GLY A 156 -9.53 12.68 -18.27
N ILE A 157 -9.09 12.84 -17.02
CA ILE A 157 -9.31 14.08 -16.25
C ILE A 157 -8.62 15.27 -16.92
N ILE A 158 -7.36 15.12 -17.35
CA ILE A 158 -6.61 16.18 -18.03
C ILE A 158 -7.29 16.55 -19.35
N ALA A 159 -7.66 15.57 -20.18
CA ALA A 159 -8.35 15.81 -21.44
C ALA A 159 -9.71 16.51 -21.24
N ALA A 160 -10.48 16.11 -20.24
CA ALA A 160 -11.75 16.76 -19.90
C ALA A 160 -11.56 18.21 -19.41
N SER A 161 -10.50 18.47 -18.64
CA SER A 161 -10.12 19.83 -18.24
C SER A 161 -9.76 20.67 -19.45
N MET A 162 -8.86 20.19 -20.32
CA MET A 162 -8.47 20.88 -21.54
C MET A 162 -9.68 21.18 -22.45
N HIS A 163 -10.62 20.25 -22.56
CA HIS A 163 -11.85 20.46 -23.34
C HIS A 163 -12.74 21.55 -22.72
N ARG A 164 -12.87 21.56 -21.39
CA ARG A 164 -13.62 22.59 -20.67
C ARG A 164 -12.96 23.97 -20.83
N ASP A 165 -11.65 24.04 -20.72
CA ASP A 165 -10.89 25.28 -20.90
C ASP A 165 -11.04 25.83 -22.32
N ALA A 166 -11.03 24.96 -23.34
CA ALA A 166 -11.29 25.34 -24.72
C ALA A 166 -12.71 25.90 -24.93
N LEU A 167 -13.74 25.27 -24.33
CA LEU A 167 -15.12 25.78 -24.38
C LEU A 167 -15.26 27.12 -23.67
N LEU A 168 -14.62 27.30 -22.51
CA LEU A 168 -14.60 28.56 -21.78
C LEU A 168 -13.91 29.66 -22.60
N ALA A 169 -12.78 29.38 -23.25
CA ALA A 169 -12.10 30.35 -24.11
C ALA A 169 -12.99 30.82 -25.27
N VAL A 170 -13.77 29.92 -25.86
CA VAL A 170 -14.75 30.26 -26.92
C VAL A 170 -15.95 31.05 -26.37
N GLY A 171 -16.48 30.65 -25.21
CA GLY A 171 -17.61 31.33 -24.56
C GLY A 171 -17.25 32.69 -23.95
N SER A 172 -15.98 32.94 -23.64
CA SER A 172 -15.45 34.22 -23.16
C SER A 172 -15.12 35.20 -24.30
N GLY A 173 -15.34 34.79 -25.55
CA GLY A 173 -15.10 35.59 -26.74
C GLY A 173 -16.18 36.66 -27.00
N ARG A 174 -16.18 37.73 -26.19
CA ARG A 174 -16.55 39.13 -26.51
C ARG A 174 -16.52 39.90 -25.17
N VAL A 175 -15.68 40.93 -24.99
CA VAL A 175 -15.81 42.25 -25.63
C VAL A 175 -14.44 42.87 -25.91
N GLY A 176 -14.23 43.22 -27.18
CA GLY A 176 -13.25 44.15 -27.71
C GLY A 176 -13.80 44.66 -29.03
#